data_AF-A0A7V9PDT0-F1
#
_entry.id   AF-A0A7V9PDT0-F1
#
_cell.length_a   1.000
_cell.length_b   1.000
_cell.length_c   1.000
_cell.angle_alpha   90.00
_cell.angle_beta   90.00
_cell.angle_gamma   90.00
#
_symmetry.space_group_name_H-M   'P 1'
#
loop_
_entity.id
_entity.type
_entity.pdbx_description
1 polymer ?
#
loop_
_entity_poly.entity_id
_entity_poly.type
_entity_poly.pdbx_seq_one_letter_code
_entity_poly.pdbx_strand_id
1 'polypeptide(L)' 'MEDGGRVALLVPVKDFARAKARLAGVLDAPARNELARRMATRVVLAAGALPVSVVCDDDE' A
#
# COMPACT_ATOMS: atom_id res chain seq x y z
N MET A 1 -3.39 14.89 -30.96
CA MET A 1 -3.30 14.62 -29.52
C MET A 1 -2.65 13.26 -29.42
N GLU A 2 -1.36 13.26 -29.09
CA GLU A 2 -0.49 12.08 -29.13
C GLU A 2 -1.02 11.00 -28.17
N ASP A 3 -0.84 9.74 -28.59
CA ASP A 3 -1.18 8.51 -27.88
C ASP A 3 -0.47 8.51 -26.50
N GLY A 4 -1.14 9.09 -25.50
CA GLY A 4 -0.66 9.09 -24.12
C GLY A 4 -0.70 7.67 -23.61
N GLY A 5 0.44 6.97 -23.66
CA GLY A 5 0.54 5.57 -23.30
C GLY A 5 -0.21 5.27 -22.01
N ARG A 6 -1.01 4.20 -22.00
CA ARG A 6 -1.80 3.81 -20.83
C ARG A 6 -0.88 3.55 -19.64
N VAL A 7 -0.83 4.49 -18.70
CA VAL A 7 -0.09 4.37 -17.44
C VAL A 7 -1.01 3.71 -16.40
N ALA A 8 -0.45 2.77 -15.64
CA ALA A 8 -1.09 2.15 -14.49
C ALA A 8 -0.16 2.20 -13.27
N LEU A 9 -0.74 2.20 -12.07
CA LEU A 9 -0.01 2.16 -10.82
C LEU A 9 0.01 0.73 -10.26
N LEU A 10 1.20 0.19 -10.04
CA LEU A 10 1.41 -1.03 -9.28
C LEU A 10 1.86 -0.67 -7.85
N VAL A 11 1.10 -1.08 -6.84
CA VAL A 11 1.43 -0.85 -5.43
C VAL A 11 1.82 -2.19 -4.79
N PRO A 12 3.11 -2.47 -4.60
CA PRO A 12 3.52 -3.61 -3.79
C PRO A 12 3.26 -3.29 -2.31
N VAL A 13 2.47 -4.12 -1.66
CA VAL A 13 2.17 -4.05 -0.24
C VAL A 13 2.67 -5.34 0.40
N LYS A 14 3.29 -5.21 1.57
CA LYS A 14 3.69 -6.36 2.36
C LYS A 14 2.56 -6.74 3.31
N ASP A 15 2.43 -8.02 3.65
CA ASP A 15 1.71 -8.57 4.80
C ASP A 15 1.67 -7.54 5.94
N PHE A 16 0.45 -7.15 6.32
CA PHE A 16 0.23 -6.06 7.25
C PHE A 16 0.67 -6.43 8.67
N ALA A 17 0.52 -7.68 9.08
CA ALA A 17 0.95 -8.17 10.39
C ALA A 17 2.49 -8.13 10.57
N ARG A 18 3.23 -8.29 9.46
CA ARG A 18 4.70 -8.29 9.43
C ARG A 18 5.30 -6.96 8.97
N ALA A 19 4.48 -6.02 8.50
CA ALA A 19 4.92 -4.72 8.03
C ALA A 19 5.48 -3.85 9.15
N LYS A 20 6.24 -2.82 8.75
CA LYS A 20 6.75 -1.75 9.62
C LYS A 20 7.57 -2.24 10.81
N ALA A 21 8.27 -3.38 10.69
CA ALA A 21 9.03 -4.00 11.77
C ALA A 21 9.96 -3.05 12.54
N ARG A 22 10.58 -2.09 11.84
CA ARG A 22 11.48 -1.07 12.43
C ARG A 22 10.80 -0.13 13.42
N LEU A 23 9.47 -0.05 13.43
CA LEU A 23 8.68 0.76 14.36
C LEU A 23 8.32 0.01 15.66
N ALA A 24 8.80 -1.22 15.88
CA ALA A 24 8.48 -2.01 17.08
C ALA A 24 8.83 -1.30 18.40
N GLY A 25 9.83 -0.41 18.40
CA GLY A 25 10.21 0.35 19.60
C GLY A 25 9.23 1.45 20.01
N VAL A 26 8.26 1.78 19.15
CA VAL A 26 7.32 2.90 19.36
C VAL A 26 5.86 2.56 19.03
N LEU A 27 5.59 1.44 18.34
CA LEU A 27 4.27 0.96 17.99
C LEU A 27 4.17 -0.55 18.24
N ASP A 28 3.09 -0.97 18.88
CA ASP A 28 2.76 -2.38 19.03
C ASP A 28 2.34 -3.03 17.70
N ALA A 29 2.20 -4.36 17.68
CA ALA A 29 1.88 -5.09 16.46
C ALA A 29 0.56 -4.63 15.81
N PRO A 30 -0.56 -4.47 16.56
CA PRO A 30 -1.82 -3.95 16.00
C PRO A 30 -1.68 -2.55 15.39
N ALA A 31 -0.99 -1.62 16.06
CA ALA A 31 -0.82 -0.27 15.56
C ALA A 31 0.05 -0.23 14.28
N ARG A 32 1.04 -1.11 14.16
CA ARG A 32 1.84 -1.24 12.93
C ARG A 32 1.05 -1.81 11.77
N ASN A 33 0.21 -2.82 12.00
CA ASN A 33 -0.69 -3.37 10.99
C ASN A 33 -1.62 -2.28 10.46
N GLU A 34 -2.30 -1.59 11.38
CA GLU A 34 -3.24 -0.54 11.03
C GLU A 34 -2.53 0.64 10.34
N LEU A 35 -1.32 1.00 10.77
CA LEU A 35 -0.51 2.00 10.09
C LEU A 35 -0.17 1.58 8.65
N ALA A 36 0.23 0.32 8.44
CA ALA A 36 0.54 -0.19 7.12
C ALA A 36 -0.68 -0.14 6.19
N ARG A 37 -1.86 -0.54 6.70
CA ARG A 37 -3.14 -0.44 5.98
C ARG A 37 -3.49 0.99 5.61
N ARG A 38 -3.43 1.93 6.56
CA ARG A 38 -3.70 3.37 6.30
C ARG A 38 -2.75 3.97 5.26
N MET A 39 -1.47 3.61 5.30
CA MET A 39 -0.50 4.10 4.32
C MET A 39 -0.78 3.56 2.92
N ALA A 40 -1.07 2.27 2.78
CA ALA A 40 -1.44 1.68 1.49
C ALA A 40 -2.72 2.34 0.93
N THR A 41 -3.75 2.49 1.76
CA THR A 41 -4.99 3.17 1.37
C THR A 41 -4.73 4.60 0.89
N ARG A 42 -3.88 5.37 1.58
CA ARG A 42 -3.54 6.74 1.15
C ARG A 42 -2.89 6.77 -0.24
N VAL A 43 -2.00 5.82 -0.54
CA VAL A 43 -1.36 5.72 -1.86
C VAL A 43 -2.40 5.41 -2.95
N VAL A 44 -3.29 4.45 -2.70
CA VAL A 44 -4.36 4.08 -3.64
C VAL A 44 -5.30 5.26 -3.89
N LEU A 45 -5.71 5.97 -2.85
CA LEU A 45 -6.55 7.16 -2.99
C LEU A 45 -5.86 8.29 -3.75
N ALA A 46 -4.55 8.48 -3.55
CA ALA A 46 -3.77 9.49 -4.25
C ALA A 46 -3.59 9.20 -5.74
N ALA A 47 -3.78 7.95 -6.19
CA ALA A 47 -3.67 7.56 -7.59
C ALA A 47 -4.76 8.19 -8.48
N GLY A 48 -5.86 8.68 -7.89
CA GLY A 48 -6.95 9.31 -8.61
C GLY A 48 -7.58 8.37 -9.63
N ALA A 49 -7.63 8.80 -10.90
CA ALA A 49 -8.24 8.03 -11.98
C ALA A 49 -7.32 6.99 -12.65
N LEU A 50 -6.08 6.84 -12.17
CA LEU A 50 -5.17 5.83 -12.73
C LEU A 50 -5.69 4.42 -12.41
N PRO A 51 -5.64 3.48 -13.36
CA PRO A 51 -5.82 2.07 -13.05
C PRO A 51 -4.79 1.63 -12.01
N VAL A 52 -5.25 1.07 -10.89
CA VAL A 52 -4.39 0.60 -9.78
C VAL A 52 -4.46 -0.92 -9.67
N SER A 53 -3.30 -1.56 -9.55
CA SER A 53 -3.17 -2.95 -9.11
C SER A 53 -2.36 -2.99 -7.82
N VAL A 54 -2.93 -3.61 -6.78
CA VAL A 54 -2.22 -3.88 -5.52
C VAL A 54 -1.77 -5.32 -5.54
N VAL A 55 -0.48 -5.55 -5.30
CA VAL A 55 0.07 -6.89 -5.11
C VAL A 55 0.46 -7.00 -3.65
N CYS A 56 -0.20 -7.91 -2.93
CA CYS A 56 -0.04 -8.11 -1.50
C CYS A 56 0.28 -9.58 -1.23
N ASP A 57 1.29 -9.85 -0.39
CA ASP A 57 1.60 -11.19 0.16
C ASP A 57 0.82 -11.48 1.46
N ASP A 58 -0.32 -10.80 1.64
CA ASP A 58 -1.26 -11.05 2.72
C ASP A 58 -2.40 -11.91 2.17
N ASP A 59 -2.70 -13.02 2.86
CA ASP A 59 -3.69 -14.01 2.42
C ASP A 59 -5.10 -13.69 2.97
N GLU A 60 -5.23 -12.67 3.82
CA GLU A 60 -6.48 -12.17 4.42
C GLU A 60 -6.98 -10.88 3.74
#